data_AF-A0A4Q1C377-F1
#
_entry.id   AF-A0A4Q1C377-F1
#
_cell.length_a   1.000
_cell.length_b   1.000
_cell.length_c   1.000
_cell.angle_alpha   90.00
_cell.angle_beta   90.00
_cell.angle_gamma   90.00
#
_symmetry.space_group_name_H-M   'P 1'
#
loop_
_entity.id
_entity.type
_entity.pdbx_description
1 polymer ?
#
loop_
_entity_poly.entity_id
_entity_poly.type
_entity_poly.pdbx_seq_one_letter_code
_entity_poly.pdbx_strand_id
1 'polypeptide(L)'
;MSHSTNASKPAPMRLGLRVAATVLLLGVVGFWAAKGAHTGWSMNQVPVKQTDEITGIEFVTYEKRFVPGIEFLGSGSGLAAGLFVVSLLFKRKSTQTTSS
;
A
#
# COMPACT_ATOMS: atom_id res chain seq x y z
N MET A 1 39.76 11.87 -21.93
CA MET A 1 38.94 12.39 -20.81
C MET A 1 37.94 11.30 -20.44
N SER A 2 38.21 10.58 -19.35
CA SER A 2 37.47 9.38 -18.94
C SER A 2 36.67 9.68 -17.67
N HIS A 3 35.35 9.74 -17.78
CA HIS A 3 34.46 9.61 -16.62
C HIS A 3 33.96 8.17 -16.58
N SER A 4 34.69 7.31 -15.87
CA SER A 4 34.19 5.99 -15.51
C SER A 4 33.30 6.16 -14.28
N THR A 5 31.99 6.32 -14.52
CA THR A 5 31.00 6.38 -13.45
C THR A 5 30.81 4.99 -12.88
N ASN A 6 31.54 4.67 -11.81
CA ASN A 6 31.29 3.47 -11.00
C ASN A 6 29.89 3.58 -10.38
N ALA A 7 28.90 2.92 -10.99
CA ALA A 7 27.56 2.78 -10.44
C ALA A 7 27.62 1.88 -9.20
N SER A 8 27.60 2.48 -8.01
CA SER A 8 27.59 1.75 -6.74
C SER A 8 26.34 0.88 -6.66
N LYS A 9 26.50 -0.45 -6.59
CA LYS A 9 25.39 -1.39 -6.35
C LYS A 9 24.70 -1.01 -5.03
N PRO A 10 23.36 -0.83 -5.01
CA PRO A 10 22.66 -0.57 -3.76
C PRO A 10 22.84 -1.77 -2.82
N ALA A 11 23.12 -1.50 -1.54
CA ALA A 11 23.24 -2.55 -0.53
C ALA A 11 21.98 -3.44 -0.55
N PRO A 12 22.11 -4.78 -0.50
CA PRO A 12 21.00 -5.72 -0.72
C PRO A 12 19.83 -5.50 0.24
N MET A 13 20.12 -5.07 1.48
CA MET A 13 19.09 -4.75 2.48
C MET A 13 18.25 -3.51 2.12
N ARG A 14 18.86 -2.50 1.49
CA ARG A 14 18.13 -1.29 1.04
C ARG A 14 17.25 -1.59 -0.15
N LEU A 15 17.73 -2.44 -1.05
CA LEU A 15 16.97 -2.89 -2.22
C LEU A 15 15.75 -3.71 -1.77
N GLY A 16 15.94 -4.66 -0.83
CA GLY A 16 14.86 -5.45 -0.27
C GLY A 16 13.76 -4.59 0.38
N LEU A 17 14.15 -3.60 1.20
CA LEU A 17 13.18 -2.73 1.87
C LEU A 17 12.40 -1.85 0.89
N ARG A 18 13.04 -1.38 -0.18
CA ARG A 18 12.38 -0.60 -1.23
C ARG A 18 11.43 -1.45 -2.07
N VAL A 19 11.84 -2.66 -2.46
CA VAL A 19 10.97 -3.59 -3.17
C VAL A 19 9.75 -3.94 -2.32
N ALA A 20 9.94 -4.25 -1.04
CA ALA A 20 8.84 -4.52 -0.12
C ALA A 20 7.87 -3.33 -0.01
N ALA A 21 8.39 -2.11 0.14
CA ALA A 21 7.57 -0.90 0.19
C ALA A 21 6.78 -0.68 -1.11
N THR A 22 7.40 -0.88 -2.27
CA THR A 22 6.73 -0.74 -3.57
C THR A 22 5.65 -1.80 -3.77
N VAL A 23 5.94 -3.08 -3.46
CA VAL A 23 4.97 -4.17 -3.56
C VAL A 23 3.79 -3.94 -2.62
N LEU A 24 4.06 -3.48 -1.39
CA LEU A 24 3.01 -3.17 -0.42
C LEU A 24 2.12 -2.02 -0.93
N LEU A 25 2.72 -0.94 -1.43
CA LEU A 25 1.97 0.19 -1.98
C LEU A 25 1.08 -0.24 -3.16
N LEU A 26 1.65 -0.96 -4.13
CA LEU A 26 0.89 -1.47 -5.28
C LEU A 26 -0.21 -2.44 -4.86
N GLY A 27 0.06 -3.31 -3.88
CA GLY A 27 -0.93 -4.23 -3.34
C GLY A 27 -2.09 -3.52 -2.66
N VAL A 28 -1.82 -2.51 -1.83
CA VAL A 28 -2.86 -1.72 -1.14
C VAL A 28 -3.68 -0.93 -2.14
N VAL A 29 -3.04 -0.20 -3.05
CA VAL A 29 -3.73 0.62 -4.07
C VAL A 29 -4.54 -0.26 -5.01
N GLY A 30 -3.95 -1.35 -5.50
CA GLY A 30 -4.62 -2.31 -6.39
C GLY A 30 -5.80 -2.99 -5.72
N PHE A 31 -5.67 -3.41 -4.46
CA PHE A 31 -6.77 -4.01 -3.71
C PHE A 31 -7.90 -3.01 -3.45
N TRP A 32 -7.58 -1.78 -3.06
CA TRP A 32 -8.59 -0.72 -2.86
C TRP A 32 -9.35 -0.39 -4.14
N ALA A 33 -8.62 -0.25 -5.26
CA ALA A 33 -9.22 -0.01 -6.58
C ALA A 33 -10.12 -1.18 -7.02
N ALA A 34 -9.65 -2.42 -6.91
CA ALA A 34 -10.41 -3.61 -7.31
C ALA A 34 -11.71 -3.80 -6.49
N LYS A 35 -11.74 -3.36 -5.24
CA LYS A 35 -12.91 -3.52 -4.37
C LYS A 35 -13.97 -2.43 -4.54
N GLY A 36 -13.68 -1.40 -5.33
CA GLY A 36 -14.64 -0.37 -5.74
C GLY A 36 -14.20 1.07 -5.50
N ALA A 37 -12.94 1.30 -5.09
CA ALA A 37 -12.39 2.65 -4.82
C ALA A 37 -13.30 3.49 -3.91
N HIS A 38 -13.82 2.87 -2.85
CA HIS A 38 -14.76 3.52 -1.96
C HIS A 38 -14.08 4.66 -1.20
N THR A 39 -14.60 5.86 -1.36
CA THR A 39 -14.06 7.11 -0.79
C THR A 39 -14.51 7.35 0.65
N GLY A 40 -15.50 6.60 1.14
CA GLY A 40 -15.91 6.60 2.54
C GLY A 40 -15.09 5.65 3.41
N TRP A 41 -15.57 5.42 4.63
CA TRP A 41 -15.01 4.45 5.58
C TRP A 41 -15.22 3.01 5.12
N SER A 42 -14.41 2.08 5.66
CA SER A 42 -14.53 0.65 5.38
C SER A 42 -15.86 0.10 5.88
N MET A 43 -16.49 -0.72 5.05
CA MET A 43 -17.79 -1.32 5.33
C MET A 43 -17.69 -2.84 5.24
N ASN A 44 -18.32 -3.54 6.17
CA ASN A 44 -18.48 -5.00 6.12
C ASN A 44 -19.84 -5.44 5.56
N GLN A 45 -20.75 -4.48 5.41
CA GLN A 45 -22.08 -4.66 4.85
C GLN A 45 -22.37 -3.53 3.88
N VAL A 46 -22.85 -3.88 2.68
CA VAL A 46 -23.18 -2.90 1.64
C VAL A 46 -24.69 -2.90 1.43
N PRO A 47 -25.34 -1.72 1.44
CA PRO A 47 -26.74 -1.62 1.10
C PRO A 47 -26.93 -1.92 -0.40
N VAL A 48 -27.72 -2.94 -0.70
CA VAL A 48 -28.12 -3.35 -2.04
C VAL A 48 -29.62 -3.16 -2.16
N LYS A 49 -30.03 -2.36 -3.14
CA LYS A 49 -31.45 -2.23 -3.47
C LYS A 49 -31.91 -3.53 -4.13
N GLN A 50 -32.92 -4.18 -3.56
CA GLN A 50 -33.61 -5.29 -4.18
C GLN A 50 -35.05 -4.90 -4.42
N THR A 51 -35.63 -5.44 -5.49
CA THR A 51 -37.05 -5.27 -5.82
C THR A 51 -37.72 -6.60 -5.60
N ASP A 52 -38.81 -6.59 -4.82
CA ASP A 52 -39.65 -7.76 -4.66
C ASP A 52 -40.36 -8.07 -5.99
N GLU A 53 -40.19 -9.28 -6.51
CA GLU A 53 -40.75 -9.71 -7.81
C GLU A 53 -42.28 -9.79 -7.80
N ILE A 54 -42.89 -9.97 -6.63
CA ILE A 54 -44.33 -10.15 -6.47
C ILE A 54 -45.01 -8.81 -6.24
N THR A 55 -44.44 -7.98 -5.36
CA THR A 55 -45.05 -6.72 -4.94
C THR A 55 -44.50 -5.49 -5.69
N GLY A 56 -43.35 -5.61 -6.35
CA GLY A 56 -42.67 -4.52 -7.05
C GLY A 56 -42.07 -3.46 -6.12
N ILE A 57 -42.03 -3.71 -4.81
CA ILE A 57 -41.54 -2.75 -3.81
C ILE A 57 -40.00 -2.81 -3.76
N GLU A 58 -39.34 -1.65 -3.83
CA GLU A 58 -37.92 -1.52 -3.54
C GLU A 58 -37.66 -1.61 -2.03
N PHE A 59 -36.78 -2.52 -1.62
CA PHE A 59 -36.26 -2.59 -0.26
C PHE A 59 -34.73 -2.61 -0.25
N VAL A 60 -34.14 -2.14 0.85
CA VAL A 60 -32.68 -2.17 1.04
C VAL A 60 -32.32 -3.41 1.82
N THR A 61 -31.56 -4.31 1.20
CA THR A 61 -30.93 -5.45 1.85
C THR A 61 -29.46 -5.14 2.11
N TYR A 62 -28.91 -5.70 3.17
CA TYR A 62 -27.48 -5.60 3.45
C TYR A 62 -26.76 -6.88 3.02
N GLU A 63 -25.88 -6.77 2.03
CA GLU A 63 -25.02 -7.88 1.66
C GLU A 63 -23.72 -7.85 2.44
N LYS A 64 -23.29 -9.01 2.93
CA LYS A 64 -21.99 -9.18 3.60
C LYS A 64 -20.86 -9.11 2.56
N ARG A 65 -20.38 -7.89 2.33
CA ARG A 65 -19.26 -7.61 1.44
C ARG A 65 -18.33 -6.62 2.12
N PHE A 66 -17.07 -7.00 2.26
CA PHE A 66 -16.04 -6.06 2.70
C PHE A 66 -15.71 -5.09 1.57
N VAL A 67 -15.75 -3.80 1.88
CA VAL A 67 -15.36 -2.69 1.01
C VAL A 67 -14.34 -1.86 1.79
N PRO A 68 -13.05 -1.86 1.39
CA PRO A 68 -12.02 -1.07 2.06
C PRO A 68 -12.25 0.42 1.75
N GLY A 69 -12.23 1.24 2.80
CA GLY A 69 -12.36 2.67 2.69
C GLY A 69 -11.03 3.40 2.49
N ILE A 70 -11.10 4.73 2.55
CA ILE A 70 -9.94 5.60 2.37
C ILE A 70 -8.89 5.44 3.48
N GLU A 71 -9.30 5.03 4.68
CA GLU A 71 -8.41 4.77 5.80
C GLU A 71 -7.54 3.54 5.56
N PHE A 72 -8.03 2.54 4.81
CA PHE A 72 -7.23 1.39 4.40
C PHE A 72 -6.15 1.84 3.41
N LEU A 73 -6.53 2.68 2.44
CA LEU A 73 -5.61 3.26 1.48
C LEU A 73 -4.56 4.14 2.17
N GLY A 74 -5.00 5.03 3.07
CA GLY A 74 -4.16 5.96 3.79
C GLY A 74 -3.19 5.27 4.76
N SER A 75 -3.67 4.30 5.54
CA SER A 75 -2.82 3.54 6.47
C SER A 75 -1.80 2.68 5.72
N GLY A 76 -2.23 1.97 4.67
CA GLY A 76 -1.32 1.14 3.86
C GLY A 76 -0.28 1.97 3.09
N SER A 77 -0.69 3.10 2.51
CA SER A 77 0.24 4.02 1.83
C SER A 77 1.18 4.70 2.83
N GLY A 78 0.67 5.08 4.00
CA GLY A 78 1.47 5.65 5.08
C GLY A 78 2.54 4.67 5.60
N LEU A 79 2.18 3.39 5.73
CA LEU A 79 3.14 2.35 6.10
C LEU A 79 4.22 2.16 5.03
N ALA A 80 3.84 2.11 3.75
CA ALA A 80 4.78 2.04 2.63
C ALA A 80 5.73 3.24 2.62
N ALA A 81 5.21 4.46 2.80
CA ALA A 81 6.00 5.68 2.89
C ALA A 81 6.94 5.65 4.10
N GLY A 82 6.47 5.19 5.26
CA GLY A 82 7.28 5.01 6.46
C GLY A 82 8.45 4.07 6.23
N LEU A 83 8.21 2.89 5.66
CA LEU A 83 9.26 1.93 5.30
C LEU A 83 10.28 2.53 4.32
N PHE A 84 9.81 3.30 3.35
CA PHE A 84 10.67 3.99 2.39
C PHE A 84 11.56 5.03 3.08
N VAL A 85 10.99 5.89 3.94
CA VAL A 85 11.76 6.88 4.71
C VAL A 85 12.80 6.20 5.62
N VAL A 86 12.40 5.14 6.32
CA VAL A 86 13.30 4.33 7.16
C VAL A 86 14.46 3.76 6.32
N SER A 87 14.19 3.25 5.11
CA SER A 87 15.23 2.77 4.18
C SER A 87 16.29 3.83 3.86
N LEU A 88 15.88 5.10 3.78
CA LEU A 88 16.79 6.23 3.52
C LEU A 88 17.61 6.60 4.76
N LEU A 89 16.99 6.61 5.94
CA LEU A 89 17.64 6.98 7.20
C LEU A 89 18.72 5.99 7.66
N PHE A 90 18.66 4.73 7.25
CA PHE A 90 19.71 3.74 7.55
C PHE A 90 21.07 4.00 6.83
N LYS A 91 21.30 5.17 6.20
CA LYS A 91 22.66 5.63 5.82
C LYS A 91 23.39 6.28 7.02
N ARG A 92 24.08 5.49 7.84
CA ARG A 92 25.40 5.83 8.42
C ARG A 92 25.88 4.74 9.36
N LYS A 93 26.94 4.05 8.97
CA LYS A 93 28.13 3.72 9.77
C LYS A 93 29.17 3.24 8.76
N SER A 94 30.03 4.15 8.29
CA SER A 94 31.30 3.72 7.74
C SER A 94 32.07 3.18 8.93
N THR A 95 32.20 1.87 9.01
CA THR A 95 33.22 1.26 9.86
C THR A 95 34.54 1.76 9.32
N GLN A 96 35.09 2.81 9.95
CA GLN A 96 36.49 3.13 9.75
C GLN A 96 37.27 1.94 10.29
N THR A 97 37.92 1.24 9.37
CA THR A 97 38.98 0.29 9.67
C THR A 97 40.12 1.09 10.29
N THR A 98 40.15 1.17 11.62
CA THR A 98 41.35 1.57 12.35
C THR A 98 42.29 0.37 12.33
N SER A 99 43.24 0.37 11.38
CA SER A 99 44.42 -0.47 11.45
C SER A 99 45.47 0.25 12.32
N SER A 100 45.80 -0.35 13.46
CA SER A 100 47.03 -0.09 14.21
C SER A 100 47.98 -1.27 14.05
#